data_AF-A0A1I5B0S7-F1
#
_entry.id   AF-A0A1I5B0S7-F1
#
_cell.length_a   1.000
_cell.length_b   1.000
_cell.length_c   1.000
_cell.angle_alpha   90.00
_cell.angle_beta   90.00
_cell.angle_gamma   90.00
#
_symmetry.space_group_name_H-M   'P 1'
#
loop_
_entity.id
_entity.type
_entity.pdbx_description
1 polymer ?
#
loop_
_entity_poly.entity_id
_entity_poly.type
_entity_poly.pdbx_seq_one_letter_code
_entity_poly.pdbx_strand_id
1 'polypeptide(L)'
;DHLITLLMVGNDEITQRYLNRLQEKYAPGKSVKPNIGKGLTADQKAKLGGASSGTPGGWEPQGSKNAQKHKAVRQQQKNRFEELRRIFDKNDPSRDLMIDGKIIRQGSGGNRYTTKVFESQKLTDRQIYRYAKQLAGQPLTKIKDGIYTAKLNDGTLITLRNVSSSVKQTGARWTIQIRNSPVLRQVENGLGRNAEIKFR
;
A
#
# COMPACT_ATOMS: atom_id res chain seq x y z
N ASP A 1 1.46 -19.48 27.54
CA ASP A 1 1.74 -18.27 28.34
C ASP A 1 3.23 -18.02 28.37
N HIS A 2 3.80 -16.87 28.00
CA HIS A 2 3.29 -15.52 27.82
C HIS A 2 3.87 -14.90 26.53
N LEU A 3 3.00 -14.55 25.58
CA LEU A 3 3.31 -13.59 24.51
C LEU A 3 3.07 -12.19 25.09
N ILE A 4 4.13 -11.51 25.52
CA ILE A 4 4.05 -10.08 25.87
C ILE A 4 4.50 -9.28 24.67
N THR A 5 3.51 -8.69 23.98
CA THR A 5 3.67 -7.64 22.99
C THR A 5 4.15 -6.38 23.70
N LEU A 6 5.47 -6.13 23.75
CA LEU A 6 6.01 -4.91 24.31
C LEU A 6 6.13 -3.84 23.21
N LEU A 7 5.21 -2.88 23.26
CA LEU A 7 5.25 -1.62 22.53
C LEU A 7 6.52 -0.85 22.94
N MET A 8 7.54 -0.83 22.08
CA MET A 8 8.69 0.05 22.26
C MET A 8 8.34 1.45 21.78
N VAL A 9 8.02 2.33 22.73
CA VAL A 9 8.14 3.78 22.55
C VAL A 9 9.00 4.27 23.72
N GLY A 10 10.30 4.45 23.49
CA GLY A 10 11.19 5.10 24.45
C GLY A 10 12.64 4.63 24.34
N ASN A 11 13.57 5.58 24.16
CA ASN A 11 15.01 5.37 24.31
C ASN A 11 15.40 5.28 25.80
N ASP A 12 14.75 4.40 26.57
CA ASP A 12 15.03 4.26 27.99
C ASP A 12 16.20 3.28 28.24
N GLU A 13 16.87 3.50 29.38
CA GLU A 13 18.12 2.81 29.74
C GLU A 13 17.94 1.28 29.86
N ILE A 14 16.72 0.84 30.15
CA ILE A 14 16.34 -0.57 30.29
C ILE A 14 16.39 -1.28 28.92
N THR A 15 15.89 -0.63 27.86
CA THR A 15 15.93 -1.17 26.50
C THR A 15 17.37 -1.32 26.00
N GLN A 16 18.25 -0.36 26.30
CA GLN A 16 19.67 -0.43 25.94
C GLN A 16 20.42 -1.56 26.68
N ARG A 17 20.16 -1.73 27.98
CA ARG A 17 20.75 -2.83 28.77
C ARG A 17 20.30 -4.21 28.28
N TYR A 18 19.07 -4.32 27.77
CA TYR A 18 18.58 -5.57 27.20
C TYR A 18 19.24 -5.87 25.84
N LEU A 19 19.35 -4.87 24.96
CA LEU A 19 20.02 -5.00 23.66
C LEU A 19 21.51 -5.35 23.80
N ASN A 20 22.23 -4.71 24.73
CA ASN A 20 23.63 -5.04 25.00
C ASN A 20 23.81 -6.47 25.53
N ARG A 21 22.90 -6.96 26.38
CA ARG A 21 22.94 -8.35 26.87
C ARG A 21 22.72 -9.37 25.75
N LEU A 22 21.85 -9.05 24.79
CA LEU A 22 21.65 -9.89 23.61
C LEU A 22 22.88 -9.88 22.70
N GLN A 23 23.53 -8.73 22.57
CA GLN A 23 24.80 -8.63 21.84
C GLN A 23 25.91 -9.43 22.53
N GLU A 24 26.09 -9.37 23.85
CA GLU A 24 27.08 -10.20 24.55
C GLU A 24 26.79 -11.71 24.41
N LYS A 25 25.52 -12.11 24.49
CA LYS A 25 25.14 -13.53 24.44
C LYS A 25 25.25 -14.14 23.04
N TYR A 26 25.11 -13.32 22.00
CA TYR A 26 25.02 -13.79 20.61
C TYR A 26 26.02 -13.14 19.65
N ALA A 27 26.95 -12.31 20.13
CA ALA A 27 28.03 -11.76 19.32
C ALA A 27 28.99 -12.86 18.85
N PRO A 28 29.44 -12.84 17.59
CA PRO A 28 30.37 -13.83 17.08
C PRO A 28 31.79 -13.47 17.50
N GLY A 29 32.26 -14.02 18.63
CA GLY A 29 33.63 -13.81 19.08
C GLY A 29 34.10 -14.83 20.11
N LYS A 30 34.94 -15.77 19.66
CA LYS A 30 35.71 -16.81 20.38
C LYS A 30 35.00 -18.15 20.65
N SER A 31 35.32 -19.08 19.74
CA SER A 31 35.29 -20.56 19.76
C SER A 31 35.05 -21.23 21.12
N VAL A 32 34.19 -22.25 21.23
CA VAL A 32 34.43 -23.60 20.69
C VAL A 32 33.14 -24.23 20.16
N LYS A 33 33.13 -24.68 18.91
CA LYS A 33 32.18 -25.68 18.39
C LYS A 33 32.98 -26.87 17.88
N PRO A 34 32.57 -28.12 18.13
CA PRO A 34 33.23 -29.29 17.54
C PRO A 34 33.02 -29.24 16.02
N ASN A 35 34.02 -28.77 15.29
CA ASN A 35 33.92 -28.69 13.84
C ASN A 35 34.27 -30.07 13.25
N ILE A 36 33.24 -30.92 13.14
CA ILE A 36 33.29 -32.28 12.59
C ILE A 36 33.79 -32.30 11.12
N GLY A 37 33.84 -31.14 10.44
CA GLY A 37 34.27 -31.02 9.04
C GLY A 37 35.73 -30.60 8.81
N LYS A 38 36.55 -30.39 9.86
CA LYS A 38 37.91 -29.84 9.70
C LYS A 38 38.90 -30.83 9.03
N GLY A 39 38.59 -32.12 8.99
CA GLY A 39 39.46 -33.16 8.40
C GLY A 39 38.95 -33.82 7.11
N LEU A 40 37.83 -33.36 6.55
CA LEU A 40 37.23 -34.00 5.36
C LEU A 40 37.81 -33.42 4.07
N THR A 41 38.23 -34.30 3.16
CA THR A 41 38.66 -33.92 1.80
C THR A 41 37.46 -33.45 0.97
N ALA A 42 37.73 -32.74 -0.14
CA ALA A 42 36.68 -32.19 -1.02
C ALA A 42 35.69 -33.28 -1.50
N ASP A 43 36.19 -34.49 -1.78
CA ASP A 43 35.37 -35.61 -2.26
C ASP A 43 34.45 -36.20 -1.17
N GLN A 44 34.91 -36.19 0.08
CA GLN A 44 34.09 -36.62 1.22
C GLN A 44 32.98 -35.61 1.55
N LYS A 45 33.22 -34.31 1.32
CA LYS A 45 32.20 -33.26 1.44
C LYS A 45 31.15 -33.33 0.32
N ALA A 46 31.57 -33.69 -0.90
CA ALA A 46 30.66 -33.88 -2.02
C ALA A 46 29.68 -35.05 -1.81
N LYS A 47 30.16 -36.18 -1.25
CA LYS A 47 29.32 -37.35 -0.93
C LYS A 47 28.27 -37.12 0.17
N LEU A 48 28.52 -36.17 1.08
CA LEU A 48 27.58 -35.75 2.13
C LEU A 48 26.60 -34.65 1.65
N GLY A 49 26.52 -34.42 0.33
CA GLY A 49 25.57 -33.47 -0.28
C GLY A 49 26.04 -32.02 -0.33
N GLY A 50 27.32 -31.75 -0.05
CA GLY A 50 27.89 -30.40 -0.04
C GLY A 50 28.80 -30.13 -1.24
N ALA A 51 28.22 -29.92 -2.43
CA ALA A 51 28.95 -29.39 -3.58
C ALA A 51 28.10 -28.43 -4.40
N SER A 52 28.13 -27.14 -4.02
CA SER A 52 28.40 -26.06 -4.97
C SER A 52 28.66 -24.75 -4.23
N SER A 53 29.88 -24.61 -3.70
CA SER A 53 30.53 -23.30 -3.63
C SER A 53 31.01 -22.97 -5.05
N GLY A 54 30.17 -22.24 -5.81
CA GLY A 54 30.55 -21.57 -7.05
C GLY A 54 30.65 -20.06 -6.81
N THR A 55 31.68 -19.46 -7.39
CA THR A 55 32.10 -18.05 -7.37
C THR A 55 30.94 -17.03 -7.56
N PRO A 56 31.08 -15.78 -7.05
CA PRO A 56 29.98 -14.84 -6.78
C PRO A 56 29.30 -14.29 -8.04
N GLY A 57 28.08 -14.74 -8.32
CA GLY A 57 27.25 -14.18 -9.38
C GLY A 57 25.94 -14.94 -9.51
N GLY A 58 24.80 -14.25 -9.35
CA GLY A 58 23.54 -14.74 -9.93
C GLY A 58 22.36 -15.03 -8.99
N TRP A 59 22.46 -14.85 -7.67
CA TRP A 59 21.25 -14.70 -6.84
C TRP A 59 20.92 -13.22 -6.72
N GLU A 60 20.41 -12.63 -7.81
CA GLU A 60 19.72 -11.36 -7.64
C GLU A 60 18.47 -11.60 -6.78
N PRO A 61 18.21 -10.74 -5.78
CA PRO A 61 17.03 -10.84 -4.92
C PRO A 61 15.74 -10.40 -5.65
N GLN A 62 15.50 -10.88 -6.87
CA GLN A 62 14.29 -10.60 -7.66
C GLN A 62 13.02 -11.00 -6.89
N GLY A 63 13.06 -12.13 -6.18
CA GLY A 63 11.96 -12.58 -5.31
C GLY A 63 11.69 -11.63 -4.15
N SER A 64 12.74 -11.08 -3.52
CA SER A 64 12.60 -10.09 -2.44
C SER A 64 12.13 -8.73 -2.95
N LYS A 65 12.70 -8.24 -4.07
CA LYS A 65 12.30 -6.97 -4.71
C LYS A 65 10.84 -6.99 -5.17
N ASN A 66 10.38 -8.08 -5.78
CA ASN A 66 8.99 -8.22 -6.21
C ASN A 66 8.05 -8.33 -5.00
N ALA A 67 8.38 -9.15 -4.01
CA ALA A 67 7.59 -9.23 -2.77
C ALA A 67 7.50 -7.87 -2.05
N GLN A 68 8.60 -7.12 -1.98
CA GLN A 68 8.65 -5.80 -1.37
C GLN A 68 7.83 -4.78 -2.17
N LYS A 69 7.89 -4.82 -3.51
CA LYS A 69 7.07 -4.00 -4.40
C LYS A 69 5.58 -4.30 -4.21
N HIS A 70 5.18 -5.55 -4.13
CA HIS A 70 3.79 -5.94 -3.87
C HIS A 70 3.31 -5.47 -2.49
N LYS A 71 4.15 -5.56 -1.46
CA LYS A 71 3.86 -5.00 -0.12
C LYS A 71 3.67 -3.49 -0.17
N ALA A 72 4.56 -2.77 -0.85
CA ALA A 72 4.48 -1.31 -0.98
C ALA A 72 3.21 -0.85 -1.70
N VAL A 73 2.86 -1.52 -2.82
CA VAL A 73 1.61 -1.22 -3.56
C VAL A 73 0.38 -1.49 -2.71
N ARG A 74 0.33 -2.62 -1.99
CA ARG A 74 -0.79 -2.95 -1.10
C ARG A 74 -0.91 -1.95 0.04
N GLN A 75 0.21 -1.52 0.62
CA GLN A 75 0.19 -0.50 1.67
C GLN A 75 -0.29 0.85 1.13
N GLN A 76 0.17 1.24 -0.06
CA GLN A 76 -0.29 2.46 -0.72
C GLN A 76 -1.80 2.43 -0.99
N GLN A 77 -2.33 1.30 -1.47
CA GLN A 77 -3.76 1.10 -1.66
C GLN A 77 -4.53 1.26 -0.35
N LYS A 78 -4.09 0.61 0.74
CA LYS A 78 -4.72 0.76 2.06
C LYS A 78 -4.74 2.22 2.50
N ASN A 79 -3.62 2.93 2.35
CA ASN A 79 -3.54 4.35 2.72
C ASN A 79 -4.52 5.21 1.90
N ARG A 80 -4.72 4.92 0.60
CA ARG A 80 -5.72 5.61 -0.21
C ARG A 80 -7.14 5.34 0.26
N PHE A 81 -7.48 4.10 0.57
CA PHE A 81 -8.81 3.77 1.10
C PHE A 81 -9.07 4.36 2.49
N GLU A 82 -8.07 4.43 3.36
CA GLU A 82 -8.19 5.11 4.65
C GLU A 82 -8.38 6.63 4.50
N GLU A 83 -7.64 7.27 3.59
CA GLU A 83 -7.89 8.69 3.24
C GLU A 83 -9.34 8.89 2.80
N LEU A 84 -9.84 8.04 1.88
CA LEU A 84 -11.23 8.11 1.45
C LEU A 84 -12.21 7.84 2.59
N ARG A 85 -11.93 6.86 3.46
CA ARG A 85 -12.76 6.54 4.61
C ARG A 85 -12.99 7.79 5.46
N ARG A 86 -11.93 8.55 5.74
CA ARG A 86 -12.00 9.83 6.48
C ARG A 86 -12.76 10.92 5.72
N ILE A 87 -12.45 11.11 4.44
CA ILE A 87 -13.15 12.10 3.59
C ILE A 87 -14.66 11.87 3.53
N PHE A 88 -15.08 10.61 3.61
CA PHE A 88 -16.47 10.21 3.51
C PHE A 88 -17.18 10.09 4.87
N ASP A 89 -16.45 9.98 5.97
CA ASP A 89 -16.98 10.01 7.33
C ASP A 89 -17.41 11.43 7.68
N LYS A 90 -18.68 11.63 8.06
CA LYS A 90 -19.21 12.99 8.30
C LYS A 90 -18.69 13.57 9.61
N ASN A 91 -18.20 12.72 10.51
CA ASN A 91 -17.70 13.10 11.83
C ASN A 91 -16.19 13.34 11.79
N ASP A 92 -15.52 12.95 10.71
CA ASP A 92 -14.11 13.25 10.49
C ASP A 92 -13.95 14.65 9.88
N PRO A 93 -13.03 15.49 10.40
CA PRO A 93 -12.79 16.83 9.88
C PRO A 93 -12.02 16.84 8.55
N SER A 94 -11.53 15.69 8.06
CA SER A 94 -10.77 15.59 6.82
C SER A 94 -11.62 16.02 5.62
N ARG A 95 -11.15 17.02 4.88
CA ARG A 95 -11.82 17.53 3.66
C ARG A 95 -10.95 17.47 2.41
N ASP A 96 -9.63 17.36 2.54
CA ASP A 96 -8.72 17.53 1.41
C ASP A 96 -8.03 16.21 1.03
N LEU A 97 -7.79 16.01 -0.27
CA LEU A 97 -7.01 14.87 -0.76
C LEU A 97 -5.54 15.25 -0.90
N MET A 98 -4.65 14.31 -0.62
CA MET A 98 -3.23 14.42 -0.95
C MET A 98 -2.88 13.57 -2.18
N ILE A 99 -2.58 14.23 -3.30
CA ILE A 99 -2.26 13.59 -4.58
C ILE A 99 -0.89 14.06 -5.06
N ASP A 100 0.08 13.14 -5.14
CA ASP A 100 1.46 13.42 -5.58
C ASP A 100 2.07 14.66 -4.86
N GLY A 101 1.90 14.73 -3.54
CA GLY A 101 2.42 15.82 -2.69
C GLY A 101 1.61 17.13 -2.74
N LYS A 102 0.51 17.18 -3.51
CA LYS A 102 -0.36 18.35 -3.60
C LYS A 102 -1.61 18.15 -2.75
N ILE A 103 -1.97 19.16 -1.96
CA ILE A 103 -3.25 19.24 -1.25
C ILE A 103 -4.32 19.74 -2.21
N ILE A 104 -5.39 18.97 -2.34
CA ILE A 104 -6.50 19.19 -3.27
C ILE A 104 -7.74 19.40 -2.43
N ARG A 105 -8.25 20.64 -2.45
CA ARG A 105 -9.37 21.03 -1.59
C ARG A 105 -10.69 20.48 -2.10
N GLN A 106 -11.55 20.06 -1.18
CA GLN A 106 -12.94 19.76 -1.53
C GLN A 106 -13.66 21.06 -1.91
N GLY A 107 -14.29 21.04 -3.08
CA GLY A 107 -15.12 22.11 -3.61
C GLY A 107 -16.61 21.88 -3.38
N SER A 108 -17.41 22.79 -3.93
CA SER A 108 -18.88 22.72 -3.96
C SER A 108 -19.39 21.75 -5.04
N GLY A 109 -20.67 21.35 -4.95
CA GLY A 109 -21.34 20.51 -5.96
C GLY A 109 -21.29 19.00 -5.69
N GLY A 110 -20.63 18.58 -4.61
CA GLY A 110 -20.78 17.24 -4.04
C GLY A 110 -22.04 17.11 -3.18
N ASN A 111 -22.22 15.93 -2.59
CA ASN A 111 -23.26 15.69 -1.59
C ASN A 111 -22.64 15.21 -0.26
N ARG A 112 -23.46 15.17 0.79
CA ARG A 112 -22.99 14.79 2.13
C ARG A 112 -22.48 13.34 2.20
N TYR A 113 -22.96 12.45 1.35
CA TYR A 113 -22.81 11.00 1.50
C TYR A 113 -21.87 10.38 0.47
N THR A 114 -22.28 10.32 -0.79
CA THR A 114 -21.67 9.46 -1.81
C THR A 114 -20.82 10.21 -2.82
N THR A 115 -20.91 11.54 -2.91
CA THR A 115 -20.19 12.30 -3.93
C THR A 115 -19.36 13.42 -3.33
N LYS A 116 -18.06 13.43 -3.57
CA LYS A 116 -17.15 14.51 -3.20
C LYS A 116 -16.55 15.13 -4.46
N VAL A 117 -16.47 16.46 -4.51
CA VAL A 117 -15.93 17.23 -5.63
C VAL A 117 -14.66 17.92 -5.17
N PHE A 118 -13.61 17.89 -5.97
CA PHE A 118 -12.28 18.38 -5.63
C PHE A 118 -11.73 19.32 -6.70
N GLU A 119 -11.09 20.40 -6.26
CA GLU A 119 -10.47 21.43 -7.09
C GLU A 119 -9.16 20.93 -7.71
N SER A 120 -9.24 20.48 -8.96
CA SER A 120 -8.17 19.73 -9.62
C SER A 120 -7.36 20.57 -10.60
N GLN A 121 -7.50 21.89 -10.61
CA GLN A 121 -6.75 22.79 -11.51
C GLN A 121 -5.24 22.67 -11.31
N LYS A 122 -4.79 22.25 -10.11
CA LYS A 122 -3.38 22.00 -9.79
C LYS A 122 -2.89 20.61 -10.20
N LEU A 123 -3.76 19.74 -10.69
CA LEU A 123 -3.44 18.38 -11.11
C LEU A 123 -3.37 18.27 -12.63
N THR A 124 -2.49 17.39 -13.09
CA THR A 124 -2.58 16.86 -14.46
C THR A 124 -3.47 15.63 -14.48
N ASP A 125 -4.04 15.32 -15.65
CA ASP A 125 -4.80 14.09 -15.88
C ASP A 125 -4.02 12.83 -15.50
N ARG A 126 -2.69 12.84 -15.72
CA ARG A 126 -1.79 11.76 -15.34
C ARG A 126 -1.74 11.56 -13.82
N GLN A 127 -1.80 12.63 -13.03
CA GLN A 127 -1.82 12.53 -11.56
C GLN A 127 -3.15 11.94 -11.07
N ILE A 128 -4.27 12.34 -11.67
CA ILE A 128 -5.59 11.75 -11.38
C ILE A 128 -5.62 10.26 -11.74
N TYR A 129 -5.08 9.91 -12.91
CA TYR A 129 -4.95 8.51 -13.33
C TYR A 129 -4.08 7.69 -12.37
N ARG A 130 -2.93 8.23 -11.93
CA ARG A 130 -2.07 7.57 -10.94
C ARG A 130 -2.79 7.36 -9.61
N TYR A 131 -3.55 8.36 -9.14
CA TYR A 131 -4.35 8.23 -7.92
C TYR A 131 -5.39 7.09 -8.04
N ALA A 132 -6.12 7.02 -9.16
CA ALA A 132 -7.03 5.91 -9.44
C ALA A 132 -6.32 4.54 -9.48
N LYS A 133 -5.12 4.48 -10.06
CA LYS A 133 -4.28 3.28 -10.06
C LYS A 133 -3.81 2.88 -8.65
N GLN A 134 -3.48 3.85 -7.79
CA GLN A 134 -3.10 3.61 -6.40
C GLN A 134 -4.28 3.05 -5.59
N LEU A 135 -5.50 3.55 -5.81
CA LEU A 135 -6.72 2.95 -5.26
C LEU A 135 -6.90 1.50 -5.73
N ALA A 136 -6.64 1.22 -6.99
CA ALA A 136 -6.76 -0.13 -7.53
C ALA A 136 -5.67 -1.08 -7.02
N GLY A 137 -4.49 -0.59 -6.65
CA GLY A 137 -3.35 -1.44 -6.29
C GLY A 137 -2.84 -2.31 -7.46
N GLN A 138 -3.33 -2.05 -8.67
CA GLN A 138 -3.05 -2.79 -9.90
C GLN A 138 -3.27 -1.88 -11.12
N PRO A 139 -2.77 -2.24 -12.32
CA PRO A 139 -3.08 -1.50 -13.54
C PRO A 139 -4.58 -1.37 -13.78
N LEU A 140 -5.00 -0.25 -14.37
CA LEU A 140 -6.37 -0.08 -14.84
C LEU A 140 -6.46 -0.58 -16.30
N THR A 141 -7.51 -1.31 -16.62
CA THR A 141 -7.82 -1.75 -17.98
C THR A 141 -8.56 -0.63 -18.72
N LYS A 142 -8.04 -0.21 -19.87
CA LYS A 142 -8.73 0.74 -20.75
C LYS A 142 -9.89 0.01 -21.45
N ILE A 143 -11.12 0.46 -21.21
CA ILE A 143 -12.31 -0.09 -21.87
C ILE A 143 -12.60 0.70 -23.16
N LYS A 144 -12.37 2.02 -23.10
CA LYS A 144 -12.40 2.94 -24.25
C LYS A 144 -11.68 4.22 -23.89
N ASP A 145 -11.53 5.12 -24.86
CA ASP A 145 -10.97 6.43 -24.62
C ASP A 145 -11.70 7.14 -23.48
N GLY A 146 -10.90 7.58 -22.50
CA GLY A 146 -11.43 8.27 -21.33
C GLY A 146 -12.12 7.38 -20.29
N ILE A 147 -12.18 6.04 -20.44
CA ILE A 147 -12.75 5.13 -19.43
C ILE A 147 -11.80 3.95 -19.12
N TYR A 148 -11.45 3.83 -17.84
CA TYR A 148 -10.54 2.82 -17.32
C TYR A 148 -11.14 2.14 -16.08
N THR A 149 -10.97 0.83 -15.95
CA THR A 149 -11.58 0.04 -14.87
C THR A 149 -10.61 -0.90 -14.19
N ALA A 150 -10.90 -1.26 -12.94
CA ALA A 150 -10.24 -2.34 -12.22
C ALA A 150 -11.24 -3.02 -11.29
N LYS A 151 -11.31 -4.36 -11.35
CA LYS A 151 -12.08 -5.19 -10.42
C LYS A 151 -11.10 -5.83 -9.42
N LEU A 152 -11.36 -5.64 -8.14
CA LEU A 152 -10.56 -6.20 -7.06
C LEU A 152 -11.16 -7.54 -6.58
N ASN A 153 -10.34 -8.35 -5.90
CA ASN A 153 -10.75 -9.67 -5.40
C ASN A 153 -11.86 -9.60 -4.35
N ASP A 154 -11.98 -8.48 -3.64
CA ASP A 154 -13.03 -8.24 -2.65
C ASP A 154 -14.38 -7.78 -3.27
N GLY A 155 -14.46 -7.74 -4.61
CA GLY A 155 -15.64 -7.31 -5.35
C GLY A 155 -15.70 -5.80 -5.63
N THR A 156 -14.74 -5.02 -5.11
CA THR A 156 -14.66 -3.58 -5.40
C THR A 156 -14.46 -3.36 -6.91
N LEU A 157 -15.27 -2.48 -7.49
CA LEU A 157 -15.11 -2.02 -8.87
C LEU A 157 -14.73 -0.55 -8.88
N ILE A 158 -13.54 -0.25 -9.41
CA ILE A 158 -13.05 1.11 -9.62
C ILE A 158 -13.22 1.47 -11.09
N THR A 159 -13.82 2.63 -11.37
CA THR A 159 -13.96 3.18 -12.73
C THR A 159 -13.48 4.63 -12.74
N LEU A 160 -12.41 4.91 -13.48
CA LEU A 160 -11.97 6.26 -13.82
C LEU A 160 -12.60 6.65 -15.17
N ARG A 161 -13.30 7.77 -15.21
CA ARG A 161 -13.94 8.26 -16.44
C ARG A 161 -13.86 9.78 -16.61
N ASN A 162 -13.64 10.26 -17.83
CA ASN A 162 -13.74 11.68 -18.19
C ASN A 162 -15.13 12.08 -18.71
N VAL A 163 -16.10 11.15 -18.67
CA VAL A 163 -17.50 11.39 -19.01
C VAL A 163 -18.38 11.24 -17.77
N SER A 164 -19.25 12.21 -17.50
CA SER A 164 -20.16 12.18 -16.35
C SER A 164 -21.50 12.82 -16.71
N SER A 165 -22.61 12.16 -16.36
CA SER A 165 -23.96 12.72 -16.54
C SER A 165 -24.18 14.00 -15.73
N SER A 166 -23.43 14.18 -14.64
CA SER A 166 -23.48 15.39 -13.80
C SER A 166 -22.36 16.40 -14.10
N VAL A 167 -21.73 16.35 -15.28
CA VAL A 167 -20.68 17.31 -15.66
C VAL A 167 -21.18 18.76 -15.60
N LYS A 168 -22.42 19.02 -16.06
CA LYS A 168 -23.02 20.37 -16.00
C LYS A 168 -23.15 20.91 -14.58
N GLN A 169 -23.41 20.03 -13.61
CA GLN A 169 -23.60 20.39 -12.21
C GLN A 169 -22.28 20.50 -11.44
N THR A 170 -21.29 19.67 -11.79
CA THR A 170 -20.07 19.49 -10.99
C THR A 170 -18.83 20.11 -11.62
N GLY A 171 -18.86 20.41 -12.92
CA GLY A 171 -17.69 20.84 -13.70
C GLY A 171 -16.61 19.77 -13.83
N ALA A 172 -16.93 18.52 -13.51
CA ALA A 172 -15.92 17.47 -13.36
C ALA A 172 -15.30 17.06 -14.70
N ARG A 173 -13.96 17.22 -14.83
CA ARG A 173 -13.15 16.70 -15.93
C ARG A 173 -12.84 15.20 -15.80
N TRP A 174 -12.77 14.70 -14.57
CA TRP A 174 -12.59 13.27 -14.26
C TRP A 174 -13.45 12.85 -13.08
N THR A 175 -13.96 11.63 -13.11
CA THR A 175 -14.66 10.99 -11.98
C THR A 175 -14.07 9.62 -11.70
N ILE A 176 -13.72 9.36 -10.45
CA ILE A 176 -13.45 8.01 -9.93
C ILE A 176 -14.72 7.52 -9.25
N GLN A 177 -15.27 6.43 -9.75
CA GLN A 177 -16.35 5.69 -9.12
C GLN A 177 -15.81 4.46 -8.41
N ILE A 178 -16.23 4.24 -7.18
CA ILE A 178 -15.85 3.07 -6.38
C ILE A 178 -17.14 2.38 -5.96
N ARG A 179 -17.38 1.18 -6.50
CA ARG A 179 -18.58 0.39 -6.20
C ARG A 179 -18.22 -0.83 -5.37
N ASN A 180 -19.15 -1.23 -4.49
CA ASN A 180 -19.08 -2.44 -3.67
C ASN A 180 -17.84 -2.53 -2.75
N SER A 181 -17.18 -1.42 -2.41
CA SER A 181 -16.02 -1.45 -1.52
C SER A 181 -16.44 -1.86 -0.09
N PRO A 182 -15.91 -2.96 0.47
CA PRO A 182 -16.19 -3.32 1.85
C PRO A 182 -15.76 -2.25 2.85
N VAL A 183 -14.65 -1.55 2.56
CA VAL A 183 -14.12 -0.47 3.40
C VAL A 183 -15.06 0.72 3.43
N LEU A 184 -15.49 1.23 2.27
CA LEU A 184 -16.36 2.41 2.22
C LEU A 184 -17.80 2.11 2.66
N ARG A 185 -18.25 0.85 2.54
CA ARG A 185 -19.56 0.41 3.07
C ARG A 185 -19.66 0.51 4.59
N GLN A 186 -18.54 0.53 5.31
CA GLN A 186 -18.53 0.69 6.76
C GLN A 186 -18.66 2.16 7.19
N VAL A 187 -18.56 3.10 6.24
CA VAL A 187 -18.69 4.53 6.50
C VAL A 187 -20.16 4.93 6.34
N GLU A 188 -20.72 5.60 7.35
CA GLU A 188 -22.03 6.27 7.31
C GLU A 188 -23.18 5.44 6.70
N ASN A 189 -23.90 4.65 7.51
CA ASN A 189 -25.08 3.83 7.10
C ASN A 189 -25.03 3.29 5.65
N GLY A 190 -23.82 2.87 5.22
CA GLY A 190 -23.59 2.16 4.00
C GLY A 190 -23.15 2.96 2.79
N LEU A 191 -22.84 4.26 2.87
CA LEU A 191 -22.35 5.13 1.78
C LEU A 191 -22.91 4.81 0.37
N GLY A 192 -24.14 4.30 0.27
CA GLY A 192 -24.53 3.48 -0.89
C GLY A 192 -23.54 2.38 -1.30
N ARG A 193 -23.92 1.53 -2.26
CA ARG A 193 -22.96 0.63 -2.94
C ARG A 193 -21.98 1.39 -3.86
N ASN A 194 -21.86 2.71 -3.72
CA ASN A 194 -21.24 3.61 -4.70
C ASN A 194 -20.71 4.90 -4.06
N ALA A 195 -19.41 5.13 -4.16
CA ALA A 195 -18.76 6.40 -3.88
C ALA A 195 -18.25 7.04 -5.18
N GLU A 196 -18.38 8.36 -5.30
CA GLU A 196 -17.86 9.15 -6.41
C GLU A 196 -16.92 10.26 -5.91
N ILE A 197 -15.75 10.32 -6.53
CA ILE A 197 -14.78 11.40 -6.36
C ILE A 197 -14.66 12.10 -7.70
N LYS A 198 -15.02 13.37 -7.74
CA LYS A 198 -15.04 14.18 -8.97
C LYS A 198 -13.94 15.23 -8.89
N PHE A 199 -13.21 15.41 -9.99
CA PHE A 199 -12.14 16.38 -10.15
C PHE A 199 -12.63 17.45 -11.13
N ARG A 200 -12.71 18.71 -10.71
CA ARG A 200 -13.11 19.86 -11.56
C ARG A 200 -11.92 20.76 -11.90
#